data_AF-A0A223B1P8-F1
#
_entry.id   AF-A0A223B1P8-F1
#
_cell.length_a   1.000
_cell.length_b   1.000
_cell.length_c   1.000
_cell.angle_alpha   90.00
_cell.angle_beta   90.00
_cell.angle_gamma   90.00
#
_symmetry.space_group_name_H-M   'P 1'
#
loop_
_entity.id
_entity.type
_entity.pdbx_description
1 polymer ?
#
loop_
_entity_poly.entity_id
_entity_poly.type
_entity_poly.pdbx_seq_one_letter_code
_entity_poly.pdbx_strand_id
1 'polypeptide(L)'
;MNYRKMKWLLIPLTVMFVVWWIASVVMITLNASEDLDWIDALIKTTAGYNFIKAQLLFSLMFVVLLFQLMPELGLQQVIKTGRRRWILDRVGYTFISAMYFAAMFILVEVVLGIARVGIDFLLKYDYFQCMLLGWLSLTFIYMFMGILYLMFSVIFSPGLTAVGMTFLMDLIFMAMSLYRHIPTIYVVMDIMPVPAMRKVGLITNSMFVVKPLVYNTIAMILMVIVSIQVFKRKDLLDSSMQFI
;
A
#
# COMPACT_ATOMS: atom_id res chain seq x y z
N MET A 1 4.48 -13.18 -15.19
CA MET A 1 4.61 -11.70 -15.10
C MET A 1 5.39 -11.19 -16.32
N ASN A 2 4.90 -10.20 -17.05
CA ASN A 2 5.70 -9.59 -18.12
C ASN A 2 6.65 -8.56 -17.48
N TYR A 3 7.81 -9.03 -17.00
CA TYR A 3 8.83 -8.21 -16.33
C TYR A 3 9.21 -6.96 -17.15
N ARG A 4 9.07 -7.03 -18.48
CA ARG A 4 9.27 -5.90 -19.37
C ARG A 4 8.28 -4.76 -19.09
N LYS A 5 6.99 -5.06 -18.90
CA LYS A 5 5.98 -4.04 -18.55
C LYS A 5 6.23 -3.42 -17.17
N MET A 6 6.70 -4.21 -16.21
CA MET A 6 7.00 -3.72 -14.86
C MET A 6 8.17 -2.73 -14.85
N LYS A 7 9.21 -2.97 -15.66
CA LYS A 7 10.33 -2.03 -15.87
C LYS A 7 9.88 -0.69 -16.44
N TRP A 8 8.93 -0.67 -17.38
CA TRP A 8 8.42 0.57 -17.96
C TRP A 8 7.53 1.36 -17.01
N LEU A 9 6.85 0.70 -16.08
CA LEU A 9 6.03 1.36 -15.06
C LEU A 9 6.86 1.93 -13.89
N LEU A 10 8.08 1.42 -13.67
CA LEU A 10 9.00 1.90 -12.64
C LEU A 10 9.46 3.34 -12.88
N ILE A 11 9.71 3.73 -14.12
CA ILE A 11 10.21 5.08 -14.47
C ILE A 11 9.22 6.18 -14.07
N PRO A 12 7.96 6.18 -14.56
CA PRO A 12 6.99 7.21 -14.17
C PRO A 12 6.67 7.16 -12.68
N LEU A 13 6.69 5.97 -12.06
CA LEU A 13 6.50 5.81 -10.62
C LEU A 13 7.59 6.54 -9.83
N THR A 14 8.85 6.36 -10.21
CA THR A 14 10.00 7.01 -9.56
C THR A 14 9.91 8.52 -9.69
N VAL A 15 9.65 9.02 -10.91
CA VAL A 15 9.53 10.46 -11.16
C VAL A 15 8.44 11.06 -10.28
N MET A 16 7.30 10.40 -10.18
CA MET A 16 6.21 10.93 -9.37
C MET A 16 6.51 10.88 -7.87
N PHE A 17 7.15 9.82 -7.36
CA PHE A 17 7.60 9.79 -5.97
C PHE A 17 8.57 10.93 -5.65
N VAL A 18 9.50 11.22 -6.56
CA VAL A 18 10.42 12.36 -6.42
C VAL A 18 9.65 13.68 -6.40
N VAL A 19 8.71 13.88 -7.33
CA VAL A 19 7.87 15.09 -7.38
C VAL A 19 7.04 15.26 -6.12
N TRP A 20 6.40 14.18 -5.64
CA TRP A 20 5.64 14.20 -4.40
C TRP A 20 6.53 14.55 -3.22
N TRP A 21 7.70 13.90 -3.10
CA TRP A 21 8.62 14.13 -1.99
C TRP A 21 9.06 15.60 -1.95
N ILE A 22 9.46 16.16 -3.10
CA ILE A 22 9.83 17.57 -3.22
C ILE A 22 8.65 18.46 -2.85
N ALA A 23 7.45 18.19 -3.37
CA ALA A 23 6.27 19.00 -3.07
C ALA A 23 5.89 18.96 -1.58
N SER A 24 5.97 17.80 -0.94
CA SER A 24 5.67 17.62 0.48
C SER A 24 6.69 18.33 1.37
N VAL A 25 7.97 18.25 1.04
CA VAL A 25 9.04 18.97 1.76
C VAL A 25 8.89 20.48 1.54
N VAL A 26 8.73 20.94 0.30
CA VAL A 26 8.62 22.37 -0.03
C VAL A 26 7.37 23.00 0.62
N MET A 27 6.20 22.35 0.55
CA MET A 27 5.00 22.90 1.17
C MET A 27 5.11 23.01 2.69
N ILE A 28 5.78 22.08 3.36
CA ILE A 28 5.98 22.16 4.82
C ILE A 28 7.00 23.24 5.18
N THR A 29 8.00 23.46 4.33
CA THR A 29 8.99 24.53 4.55
C THR A 29 8.44 25.93 4.32
N LEU A 30 7.47 26.08 3.40
CA LEU A 30 6.77 27.34 3.16
C LEU A 30 5.74 27.67 4.25
N ASN A 31 5.20 26.65 4.93
CA ASN A 31 4.23 26.80 6.01
C ASN A 31 4.86 26.81 7.42
N ALA A 32 6.17 26.62 7.51
CA ALA A 32 6.91 26.68 8.74
C ALA A 32 7.17 28.16 9.10
N SER A 33 6.57 28.62 10.20
CA SER A 33 7.06 29.78 10.93
C SER A 33 8.57 29.62 11.16
N GLU A 34 9.33 30.69 10.98
CA GLU A 34 10.79 30.78 10.75
C GLU A 34 11.75 29.99 11.68
N ASP A 35 11.25 29.28 12.71
CA ASP A 35 12.01 28.54 13.72
C ASP A 35 11.94 27.00 13.63
N LEU A 36 11.28 26.42 12.61
CA LEU A 36 11.12 24.96 12.53
C LEU A 36 12.35 24.28 11.94
N ASP A 37 13.11 23.61 12.81
CA ASP A 37 14.30 22.84 12.45
C ASP A 37 13.96 21.75 11.42
N TRP A 38 14.82 21.54 10.43
CA TRP A 38 14.54 20.65 9.28
C TRP A 38 14.26 19.20 9.69
N ILE A 39 14.81 18.81 10.84
CA ILE A 39 14.58 17.54 11.52
C ILE A 39 13.11 17.38 11.92
N ASP A 40 12.51 18.42 12.49
CA ASP A 40 11.10 18.43 12.89
C ASP A 40 10.17 18.50 11.68
N ALA A 41 10.58 19.17 10.61
CA ALA A 41 9.87 19.14 9.34
C ALA A 41 9.84 17.73 8.74
N LEU A 42 10.95 17.00 8.79
CA LEU A 42 11.05 15.62 8.29
C LEU A 42 10.24 14.65 9.14
N ILE A 43 10.27 14.78 10.47
CA ILE A 43 9.43 13.99 11.36
C ILE A 43 7.94 14.28 11.09
N LYS A 44 7.56 15.53 10.81
CA LYS A 44 6.16 15.89 10.48
C LYS A 44 5.71 15.49 9.07
N THR A 45 6.60 15.45 8.07
CA THR A 45 6.31 14.94 6.72
C THR A 45 6.22 13.42 6.72
N THR A 46 7.10 12.73 7.46
CA THR A 46 7.19 11.25 7.49
C THR A 46 6.39 10.60 8.60
N ALA A 47 5.91 11.36 9.59
CA ALA A 47 4.95 10.92 10.60
C ALA A 47 3.84 11.96 10.77
N GLY A 48 2.62 11.62 10.35
CA GLY A 48 1.43 12.45 10.60
C GLY A 48 0.38 12.43 9.49
N TYR A 49 -0.59 13.33 9.62
CA TYR A 49 -1.79 13.42 8.76
C TYR A 49 -1.50 13.65 7.27
N ASN A 50 -0.42 14.38 6.93
CA ASN A 50 0.00 14.58 5.54
C ASN A 50 0.59 13.31 4.91
N PHE A 51 1.24 12.47 5.72
CA PHE A 51 1.71 11.17 5.30
C PHE A 51 0.51 10.26 4.97
N ILE A 52 -0.50 10.19 5.85
CA ILE A 52 -1.71 9.38 5.62
C ILE A 52 -2.45 9.80 4.33
N LYS A 53 -2.59 11.11 4.06
CA LYS A 53 -3.20 11.62 2.83
C LYS A 53 -2.45 11.21 1.56
N ALA A 54 -1.12 11.23 1.60
CA ALA A 54 -0.30 10.81 0.47
C ALA A 54 -0.48 9.31 0.18
N GLN A 55 -0.67 8.50 1.23
CA GLN A 55 -0.83 7.06 1.09
C GLN A 55 -2.11 6.66 0.37
N LEU A 56 -3.18 7.46 0.44
CA LEU A 56 -4.39 7.27 -0.36
C LEU A 56 -4.15 7.48 -1.87
N LEU A 57 -3.25 8.39 -2.22
CA LEU A 57 -2.88 8.59 -3.62
C LEU A 57 -1.99 7.43 -4.11
N PHE A 58 -1.08 6.97 -3.26
CA PHE A 58 -0.18 5.85 -3.59
C PHE A 58 -0.88 4.50 -3.64
N SER A 59 -1.84 4.23 -2.77
CA SER A 59 -2.69 3.03 -2.81
C SER A 59 -3.51 2.98 -4.11
N LEU A 60 -4.14 4.11 -4.50
CA LEU A 60 -4.88 4.21 -5.76
C LEU A 60 -3.97 3.91 -6.96
N MET A 61 -2.79 4.51 -6.97
CA MET A 61 -1.81 4.26 -8.04
C MET A 61 -1.31 2.83 -8.07
N PHE A 62 -1.07 2.23 -6.91
CA PHE A 62 -0.72 0.82 -6.81
C PHE A 62 -1.83 -0.06 -7.43
N VAL A 63 -3.09 0.24 -7.15
CA VAL A 63 -4.25 -0.48 -7.70
C VAL A 63 -4.37 -0.29 -9.21
N VAL A 64 -4.16 0.92 -9.73
CA VAL A 64 -4.14 1.19 -11.18
C VAL A 64 -2.97 0.46 -11.85
N LEU A 65 -1.82 0.39 -11.21
CA LEU A 65 -0.65 -0.32 -11.70
C LEU A 65 -0.89 -1.84 -11.70
N LEU A 66 -1.55 -2.39 -10.69
CA LEU A 66 -2.03 -3.77 -10.70
C LEU A 66 -2.99 -4.02 -11.86
N PHE A 67 -3.97 -3.13 -12.08
CA PHE A 67 -4.88 -3.26 -13.23
C PHE A 67 -4.13 -3.32 -14.57
N GLN A 68 -3.11 -2.48 -14.77
CA GLN A 68 -2.32 -2.48 -16.02
C GLN A 68 -1.38 -3.70 -16.14
N LEU A 69 -0.87 -4.21 -15.02
CA LEU A 69 0.03 -5.38 -14.98
C LEU A 69 -0.72 -6.70 -15.05
N MET A 70 -1.99 -6.71 -14.64
CA MET A 70 -2.86 -7.87 -14.69
C MET A 70 -3.58 -7.89 -16.05
N PRO A 71 -3.11 -8.68 -17.05
CA PRO A 71 -3.86 -8.80 -18.29
C PRO A 71 -5.27 -9.30 -17.98
N GLU A 72 -6.23 -8.77 -18.73
CA GLU A 72 -7.65 -9.12 -18.68
C GLU A 72 -7.84 -10.63 -18.52
N LEU A 73 -8.88 -11.00 -17.76
CA LEU A 73 -9.35 -12.35 -17.49
C LEU A 73 -9.53 -13.13 -18.81
N GLY A 74 -8.43 -13.65 -19.35
CA GLY A 74 -8.47 -14.57 -20.47
C GLY A 74 -9.17 -15.83 -19.98
N LEU A 75 -10.41 -16.02 -20.38
CA LEU A 75 -11.25 -17.18 -20.02
C LEU A 75 -10.50 -18.50 -20.27
N GLN A 76 -9.68 -18.54 -21.33
CA GLN A 76 -8.77 -19.65 -21.65
C GLN A 76 -7.67 -19.91 -20.60
N GLN A 77 -7.09 -18.89 -19.97
CA GLN A 77 -6.09 -19.06 -18.92
C GLN A 77 -6.73 -19.57 -17.63
N VAL A 78 -7.92 -19.10 -17.29
CA VAL A 78 -8.66 -19.58 -16.10
C VAL A 78 -9.01 -21.06 -16.24
N ILE A 79 -9.46 -21.49 -17.42
CA ILE A 79 -9.77 -22.89 -17.73
C ILE A 79 -8.53 -23.80 -17.63
N LYS A 80 -7.37 -23.34 -18.14
CA LYS A 80 -6.12 -24.14 -18.14
C LYS A 80 -5.45 -24.28 -16.78
N THR A 81 -5.48 -23.23 -15.95
CA THR A 81 -4.67 -23.19 -14.71
C THR A 81 -5.40 -23.72 -13.48
N GLY A 82 -6.73 -23.78 -13.53
CA GLY A 82 -7.58 -24.09 -12.38
C GLY A 82 -7.80 -22.86 -11.49
N ARG A 83 -9.04 -22.65 -11.08
CA ARG A 83 -9.54 -21.37 -10.52
C ARG A 83 -8.91 -20.98 -9.18
N ARG A 84 -8.78 -21.94 -8.26
CA ARG A 84 -8.10 -21.74 -6.97
C ARG A 84 -6.64 -21.35 -7.18
N ARG A 85 -5.96 -22.04 -8.10
CA ARG A 85 -4.56 -21.77 -8.44
C ARG A 85 -4.42 -20.40 -9.09
N TRP A 86 -5.35 -20.02 -9.97
CA TRP A 86 -5.39 -18.70 -10.58
C TRP A 86 -5.51 -17.57 -9.55
N ILE A 87 -6.44 -17.67 -8.58
CA ILE A 87 -6.58 -16.66 -7.52
C ILE A 87 -5.32 -16.60 -6.65
N LEU A 88 -4.77 -17.74 -6.24
CA LEU A 88 -3.56 -17.80 -5.43
C LEU A 88 -2.32 -17.23 -6.15
N ASP A 89 -2.19 -17.51 -7.45
CA ASP A 89 -1.13 -16.93 -8.28
C ASP A 89 -1.26 -15.40 -8.33
N ARG A 90 -2.48 -14.87 -8.42
CA ARG A 90 -2.75 -13.42 -8.39
C ARG A 90 -2.46 -12.79 -7.04
N VAL A 91 -2.79 -13.47 -5.93
CA VAL A 91 -2.38 -13.04 -4.58
C VAL A 91 -0.86 -12.99 -4.49
N GLY A 92 -0.15 -14.00 -5.00
CA GLY A 92 1.31 -14.02 -5.07
C GLY A 92 1.88 -12.86 -5.91
N TYR A 93 1.29 -12.56 -7.06
CA TYR A 93 1.69 -11.42 -7.88
C TYR A 93 1.42 -10.07 -7.22
N THR A 94 0.29 -9.93 -6.53
CA THR A 94 -0.03 -8.74 -5.73
C THR A 94 1.00 -8.54 -4.63
N PHE A 95 1.38 -9.61 -3.91
CA PHE A 95 2.40 -9.55 -2.87
C PHE A 95 3.76 -9.09 -3.41
N ILE A 96 4.24 -9.71 -4.49
CA ILE A 96 5.51 -9.32 -5.12
C ILE A 96 5.45 -7.86 -5.59
N SER A 97 4.35 -7.45 -6.22
CA SER A 97 4.18 -6.08 -6.70
C SER A 97 4.16 -5.08 -5.55
N ALA A 98 3.50 -5.41 -4.43
CA ALA A 98 3.46 -4.58 -3.23
C ALA A 98 4.86 -4.39 -2.64
N MET A 99 5.67 -5.44 -2.56
CA MET A 99 7.06 -5.36 -2.10
C MET A 99 7.91 -4.43 -2.97
N TYR A 100 7.81 -4.55 -4.30
CA TYR A 100 8.55 -3.68 -5.23
C TYR A 100 8.11 -2.22 -5.15
N PHE A 101 6.80 -1.98 -5.07
CA PHE A 101 6.25 -0.64 -4.98
C PHE A 101 6.67 0.05 -3.66
N ALA A 102 6.56 -0.67 -2.54
CA ALA A 102 7.03 -0.19 -1.24
C ALA A 102 8.55 0.06 -1.22
N ALA A 103 9.34 -0.83 -1.83
CA ALA A 103 10.79 -0.67 -1.89
C ALA A 103 11.20 0.57 -2.69
N MET A 104 10.53 0.85 -3.81
CA MET A 104 10.77 2.05 -4.60
C MET A 104 10.47 3.33 -3.82
N PHE A 105 9.35 3.36 -3.09
CA PHE A 105 9.00 4.48 -2.23
C PHE A 105 10.09 4.73 -1.18
N ILE A 106 10.48 3.70 -0.43
CA ILE A 106 11.50 3.80 0.62
C ILE A 106 12.87 4.18 0.06
N LEU A 107 13.23 3.68 -1.13
CA LEU A 107 14.50 4.02 -1.77
C LEU A 107 14.55 5.51 -2.13
N VAL A 108 13.48 6.06 -2.70
CA VAL A 108 13.38 7.50 -3.01
C VAL A 108 13.46 8.32 -1.72
N GLU A 109 12.74 7.91 -0.67
CA GLU A 109 12.74 8.57 0.65
C GLU A 109 14.16 8.61 1.26
N VAL A 110 14.86 7.47 1.25
CA VAL A 110 16.22 7.36 1.80
C VAL A 110 17.22 8.19 1.00
N VAL A 111 17.20 8.10 -0.34
CA VAL A 111 18.15 8.82 -1.19
C VAL A 111 17.98 10.34 -1.04
N LEU A 112 16.75 10.82 -1.08
CA LEU A 112 16.46 12.24 -0.91
C LEU A 112 16.70 12.72 0.53
N GLY A 113 16.41 11.88 1.52
CA GLY A 113 16.75 12.11 2.92
C GLY A 113 18.26 12.29 3.14
N ILE A 114 19.08 11.38 2.59
CA ILE A 114 20.55 11.49 2.61
C ILE A 114 20.99 12.79 1.95
N ALA A 115 20.50 13.05 0.73
CA ALA A 115 20.95 14.17 -0.09
C ALA A 115 20.68 15.54 0.57
N ARG A 116 19.65 15.64 1.42
CA ARG A 116 19.20 16.91 1.97
C ARG A 116 19.53 17.14 3.45
N VAL A 117 19.61 16.08 4.26
CA VAL A 117 19.84 16.20 5.71
C VAL A 117 21.20 15.63 6.13
N GLY A 118 21.83 14.82 5.27
CA GLY A 118 23.11 14.19 5.57
C GLY A 118 22.99 12.89 6.35
N ILE A 119 24.09 12.14 6.40
CA ILE A 119 24.14 10.76 6.92
C ILE A 119 24.05 10.74 8.45
N ASP A 120 24.52 11.79 9.13
CA ASP A 120 24.57 11.86 10.60
C ASP A 120 23.17 11.80 11.23
N PHE A 121 22.16 12.36 10.55
CA PHE A 121 20.76 12.28 10.97
C PHE A 121 20.23 10.83 10.95
N LEU A 122 20.60 10.05 9.94
CA LEU A 122 20.11 8.67 9.76
C LEU A 122 20.59 7.76 10.90
N LEU A 123 21.83 7.97 11.33
CA LEU A 123 22.44 7.23 12.43
C LEU A 123 21.91 7.70 13.78
N LYS A 124 21.69 9.01 13.95
CA LYS A 124 21.16 9.58 15.20
C LYS A 124 19.80 9.00 15.57
N TYR A 125 18.89 8.81 14.61
CA TYR A 125 17.50 8.38 14.88
C TYR A 125 17.15 6.93 14.51
N ASP A 126 18.13 6.06 14.26
CA ASP A 126 17.89 4.68 13.76
C ASP A 126 16.99 4.67 12.51
N TYR A 127 17.21 5.64 11.63
CA TYR A 127 16.34 5.87 10.48
C TYR A 127 16.30 4.65 9.55
N PHE A 128 17.39 3.91 9.41
CA PHE A 128 17.40 2.64 8.67
C PHE A 128 16.41 1.61 9.22
N GLN A 129 16.30 1.48 10.55
CA GLN A 129 15.30 0.60 11.16
C GLN A 129 13.89 1.12 10.94
N CYS A 130 13.70 2.45 11.00
CA CYS A 130 12.41 3.08 10.69
C CYS A 130 11.99 2.80 9.24
N MET A 131 12.91 2.94 8.28
CA MET A 131 12.68 2.65 6.86
C MET A 131 12.39 1.18 6.59
N LEU A 132 13.06 0.26 7.28
CA LEU A 132 12.79 -1.18 7.17
C LEU A 132 11.38 -1.53 7.68
N LEU A 133 10.99 -0.97 8.83
CA LEU A 133 9.64 -1.13 9.37
C LEU A 133 8.59 -0.44 8.50
N GLY A 134 8.92 0.72 7.93
CA GLY A 134 8.11 1.42 6.93
C GLY A 134 7.90 0.57 5.68
N TRP A 135 8.94 -0.05 5.14
CA TRP A 135 8.86 -0.96 4.00
C TRP A 135 7.92 -2.14 4.26
N LEU A 136 8.04 -2.79 5.43
CA LEU A 136 7.15 -3.89 5.83
C LEU A 136 5.70 -3.43 5.93
N SER A 137 5.47 -2.27 6.57
CA SER A 137 4.14 -1.69 6.74
C SER A 137 3.48 -1.32 5.41
N LEU A 138 4.22 -0.63 4.53
CA LEU A 138 3.79 -0.26 3.19
C LEU A 138 3.48 -1.50 2.35
N THR A 139 4.33 -2.52 2.39
CA THR A 139 4.10 -3.80 1.70
C THR A 139 2.78 -4.42 2.14
N PHE A 140 2.49 -4.41 3.44
CA PHE A 140 1.25 -4.94 4.00
C PHE A 140 0.02 -4.14 3.54
N ILE A 141 0.09 -2.81 3.58
CA ILE A 141 -0.99 -1.92 3.14
C ILE A 141 -1.29 -2.11 1.66
N TYR A 142 -0.26 -2.10 0.81
CA TYR A 142 -0.46 -2.29 -0.63
C TYR A 142 -0.94 -3.70 -0.95
N MET A 143 -0.43 -4.73 -0.26
CA MET A 143 -0.96 -6.10 -0.39
C MET A 143 -2.45 -6.15 -0.05
N PHE A 144 -2.87 -5.52 1.05
CA PHE A 144 -4.27 -5.43 1.45
C PHE A 144 -5.13 -4.78 0.36
N MET A 145 -4.70 -3.61 -0.15
CA MET A 145 -5.40 -2.90 -1.21
C MET A 145 -5.49 -3.71 -2.51
N GLY A 146 -4.43 -4.43 -2.86
CA GLY A 146 -4.41 -5.29 -4.04
C GLY A 146 -5.30 -6.53 -3.90
N ILE A 147 -5.43 -7.10 -2.70
CA ILE A 147 -6.37 -8.20 -2.43
C ILE A 147 -7.81 -7.68 -2.48
N LEU A 148 -8.06 -6.50 -1.93
CA LEU A 148 -9.36 -5.85 -1.96
C LEU A 148 -9.79 -5.52 -3.41
N TYR A 149 -8.85 -5.04 -4.22
CA TYR A 149 -9.03 -4.91 -5.68
C TYR A 149 -9.34 -6.25 -6.37
N LEU A 150 -8.59 -7.31 -6.06
CA LEU A 150 -8.83 -8.64 -6.63
C LEU A 150 -10.23 -9.15 -6.30
N MET A 151 -10.68 -8.96 -5.07
CA MET A 151 -12.03 -9.31 -4.62
C MET A 151 -13.10 -8.56 -5.42
N PHE A 152 -12.98 -7.23 -5.56
CA PHE A 152 -13.93 -6.45 -6.35
C PHE A 152 -13.89 -6.77 -7.84
N SER A 153 -12.71 -7.07 -8.39
CA SER A 153 -12.56 -7.52 -9.77
C SER A 153 -13.30 -8.84 -10.03
N VAL A 154 -13.42 -9.71 -9.02
CA VAL A 154 -14.19 -10.95 -9.10
C VAL A 154 -15.70 -10.69 -8.93
N ILE A 155 -16.08 -9.87 -7.94
CA ILE A 155 -17.48 -9.60 -7.59
C ILE A 155 -18.20 -8.80 -8.67
N PHE A 156 -17.59 -7.74 -9.22
CA PHE A 156 -18.23 -6.87 -10.20
C PHE A 156 -17.76 -7.26 -11.60
N SER A 157 -16.59 -6.78 -11.99
CA SER A 157 -15.89 -7.10 -13.24
C SER A 157 -14.46 -6.54 -13.16
N PRO A 158 -13.49 -7.10 -13.90
CA PRO A 158 -12.19 -6.47 -14.05
C PRO A 158 -12.36 -5.13 -14.77
N GLY A 159 -11.93 -4.02 -14.16
CA GLY A 159 -11.99 -2.72 -14.80
C GLY A 159 -12.12 -1.55 -13.83
N LEU A 160 -12.60 -0.42 -14.37
CA LEU A 160 -12.71 0.85 -13.66
C LEU A 160 -13.62 0.77 -12.43
N THR A 161 -14.64 -0.10 -12.46
CA THR A 161 -15.56 -0.34 -11.33
C THR A 161 -14.83 -0.93 -10.13
N ALA A 162 -13.99 -1.95 -10.34
CA ALA A 162 -13.19 -2.54 -9.27
C ALA A 162 -12.18 -1.52 -8.70
N VAL A 163 -11.53 -0.74 -9.57
CA VAL A 163 -10.62 0.33 -9.13
C VAL A 163 -11.36 1.38 -8.29
N GLY A 164 -12.53 1.84 -8.76
CA GLY A 164 -13.35 2.84 -8.06
C GLY A 164 -13.86 2.35 -6.70
N MET A 165 -14.28 1.08 -6.60
CA MET A 165 -14.71 0.51 -5.32
C MET A 165 -13.54 0.33 -4.35
N THR A 166 -12.37 -0.07 -4.83
CA THR A 166 -11.15 -0.12 -4.00
C THR A 166 -10.79 1.26 -3.48
N PHE A 167 -10.85 2.29 -4.32
CA PHE A 167 -10.62 3.67 -3.93
C PHE A 167 -11.63 4.17 -2.88
N LEU A 168 -12.91 3.83 -3.04
CA LEU A 168 -13.93 4.21 -2.07
C LEU A 168 -13.71 3.55 -0.71
N MET A 169 -13.36 2.27 -0.68
CA MET A 169 -12.98 1.59 0.57
C MET A 169 -11.74 2.19 1.20
N ASP A 170 -10.78 2.62 0.38
CA ASP A 170 -9.59 3.28 0.85
C ASP A 170 -9.90 4.64 1.52
N LEU A 171 -10.77 5.46 0.90
CA LEU A 171 -11.27 6.69 1.51
C LEU A 171 -11.95 6.43 2.85
N ILE A 172 -12.76 5.37 2.96
CA ILE A 172 -13.42 4.99 4.21
C ILE A 172 -12.38 4.61 5.26
N PHE A 173 -11.36 3.80 4.90
CA PHE A 173 -10.30 3.44 5.85
C PHE A 173 -9.49 4.64 6.30
N MET A 174 -9.21 5.59 5.41
CA MET A 174 -8.52 6.83 5.77
C MET A 174 -9.39 7.72 6.67
N ALA A 175 -10.69 7.85 6.40
CA ALA A 175 -11.59 8.61 7.27
C ALA A 175 -11.69 7.95 8.67
N MET A 176 -11.80 6.63 8.71
CA MET A 176 -11.83 5.86 9.95
C MET A 176 -10.51 5.91 10.72
N SER A 177 -9.35 6.03 10.06
CA SER A 177 -8.06 6.14 10.73
C SER A 177 -7.92 7.44 11.53
N LEU A 178 -8.79 8.44 11.31
CA LEU A 178 -8.82 9.68 12.09
C LEU A 178 -9.52 9.51 13.44
N TYR A 179 -10.33 8.46 13.60
CA TYR A 179 -10.98 8.17 14.86
C TYR A 179 -10.05 7.32 15.73
N ARG A 180 -9.72 7.83 16.92
CA ARG A 180 -8.99 7.04 17.93
C ARG A 180 -9.74 5.73 18.14
N HIS A 181 -9.00 4.62 18.08
CA HIS A 181 -9.45 3.24 18.36
C HIS A 181 -9.99 2.39 17.20
N ILE A 182 -10.05 2.87 15.95
CA ILE A 182 -10.40 1.98 14.82
C ILE A 182 -9.13 1.32 14.25
N PRO A 183 -9.01 -0.02 14.27
CA PRO A 183 -7.82 -0.74 13.80
C PRO A 183 -7.79 -0.83 12.27
N THR A 184 -7.72 0.32 11.61
CA THR A 184 -7.62 0.39 10.14
C THR A 184 -6.25 -0.08 9.65
N ILE A 185 -6.16 -0.42 8.37
CA ILE A 185 -4.92 -0.88 7.73
C ILE A 185 -3.79 0.16 7.84
N TYR A 186 -4.13 1.45 7.88
CA TYR A 186 -3.18 2.55 7.98
C TYR A 186 -2.53 2.68 9.36
N VAL A 187 -3.14 2.14 10.42
CA VAL A 187 -2.52 2.11 11.77
C VAL A 187 -1.25 1.26 11.79
N VAL A 188 -1.08 0.35 10.82
CA VAL A 188 0.16 -0.41 10.68
C VAL A 188 1.36 0.48 10.37
N MET A 189 1.16 1.70 9.86
CA MET A 189 2.25 2.67 9.62
C MET A 189 2.87 3.20 10.90
N ASP A 190 2.14 3.18 12.01
CA ASP A 190 2.63 3.71 13.29
C ASP A 190 3.83 2.92 13.83
N ILE A 191 4.15 1.74 13.25
CA ILE A 191 5.36 0.98 13.58
C ILE A 191 6.64 1.62 13.04
N MET A 192 6.55 2.37 11.94
CA MET A 192 7.68 3.02 11.28
C MET A 192 8.45 3.99 12.21
N PRO A 193 7.80 4.92 12.92
CA PRO A 193 8.51 5.84 13.81
C PRO A 193 8.95 5.23 15.15
N VAL A 194 8.61 3.97 15.47
CA VAL A 194 8.88 3.36 16.79
C VAL A 194 10.36 3.40 17.21
N PRO A 195 11.34 3.06 16.35
CA PRO A 195 12.75 3.13 16.73
C PRO A 195 13.20 4.56 17.06
N ALA A 196 12.78 5.53 16.25
CA ALA A 196 13.08 6.94 16.48
C ALA A 196 12.45 7.46 17.77
N MET A 197 11.18 7.15 18.03
CA MET A 197 10.48 7.55 19.26
C MET A 197 11.15 6.96 20.51
N ARG A 198 11.58 5.70 20.44
CA ARG A 198 12.32 5.04 21.52
C ARG A 198 13.61 5.77 21.86
N LYS A 199 14.35 6.25 20.85
CA LYS A 199 15.59 7.01 21.04
C LYS A 199 15.39 8.39 21.68
N VAL A 200 14.23 9.02 21.45
CA VAL A 200 13.88 10.33 22.06
C VAL A 200 13.23 10.15 23.44
N GLY A 201 13.19 8.93 23.98
CA GLY A 201 12.61 8.64 25.30
C GLY A 201 11.08 8.57 25.32
N LEU A 202 10.43 8.64 24.14
CA LEU A 202 9.00 8.48 23.98
C LEU A 202 8.70 6.99 23.78
N ILE A 203 8.30 6.30 24.85
CA ILE A 203 7.96 4.88 24.78
C ILE A 203 6.58 4.72 24.15
N THR A 204 6.51 4.23 22.92
CA THR A 204 5.26 3.76 22.30
C THR A 204 5.13 2.26 22.50
N ASN A 205 4.01 1.83 23.10
CA ASN A 205 3.69 0.42 23.25
C ASN A 205 3.47 -0.22 21.86
N SER A 206 4.46 -1.00 21.39
CA SER A 206 4.43 -1.67 20.09
C SER A 206 3.26 -2.65 19.92
N MET A 207 2.62 -3.08 21.02
CA MET A 207 1.39 -3.88 20.97
C MET A 207 0.23 -3.15 20.28
N PHE A 208 0.27 -1.81 20.18
CA PHE A 208 -0.78 -1.04 19.51
C PHE A 208 -0.91 -1.39 18.03
N VAL A 209 0.19 -1.78 17.37
CA VAL A 209 0.21 -2.14 15.94
C VAL A 209 -0.10 -3.62 15.69
N VAL A 210 0.23 -4.49 16.66
CA VAL A 210 0.03 -5.95 16.52
C VAL A 210 -1.44 -6.30 16.34
N LYS A 211 -2.34 -5.64 17.08
CA LYS A 211 -3.80 -5.90 16.97
C LYS A 211 -4.34 -5.57 15.56
N PRO A 212 -4.15 -4.36 15.00
CA PRO A 212 -4.50 -4.07 13.61
C PRO A 212 -3.89 -5.05 12.62
N LEU A 213 -2.63 -5.44 12.79
CA LEU A 213 -1.95 -6.35 11.87
C LEU A 213 -2.64 -7.73 11.85
N VAL A 214 -3.01 -8.27 13.02
CA VAL A 214 -3.75 -9.54 13.13
C VAL A 214 -5.14 -9.42 12.50
N TYR A 215 -5.92 -8.38 12.84
CA TYR A 215 -7.27 -8.21 12.30
C TYR A 215 -7.27 -8.05 10.77
N ASN A 216 -6.37 -7.23 10.23
CA ASN A 216 -6.25 -7.03 8.79
C ASN A 216 -5.73 -8.29 8.07
N THR A 217 -4.87 -9.09 8.71
CA THR A 217 -4.45 -10.40 8.17
C THR A 217 -5.63 -11.37 8.07
N ILE A 218 -6.45 -11.46 9.12
CA ILE A 218 -7.67 -12.27 9.11
C ILE A 218 -8.62 -11.78 8.01
N ALA A 219 -8.83 -10.46 7.88
CA ALA A 219 -9.66 -9.88 6.83
C ALA A 219 -9.14 -10.23 5.43
N MET A 220 -7.84 -10.17 5.17
CA MET A 220 -7.27 -10.58 3.88
C MET A 220 -7.52 -12.06 3.57
N ILE A 221 -7.33 -12.95 4.55
CA ILE A 221 -7.61 -14.38 4.38
C ILE A 221 -9.08 -14.59 4.04
N LEU A 222 -10.00 -13.92 4.73
CA LEU A 222 -11.43 -13.99 4.44
C LEU A 222 -11.76 -13.45 3.04
N MET A 223 -11.18 -12.32 2.63
CA MET A 223 -11.36 -11.77 1.27
C MET A 223 -10.90 -12.75 0.20
N VAL A 224 -9.78 -13.45 0.40
CA VAL A 224 -9.29 -14.48 -0.53
C VAL A 224 -10.26 -15.67 -0.58
N ILE A 225 -10.75 -16.16 0.56
CA ILE A 225 -11.72 -17.25 0.62
C ILE A 225 -13.03 -16.87 -0.09
N VAL A 226 -13.57 -15.68 0.19
CA VAL A 226 -14.78 -15.14 -0.45
C VAL A 226 -14.57 -15.02 -1.95
N SER A 227 -13.42 -14.51 -2.40
CA SER A 227 -13.09 -14.41 -3.83
C SER A 227 -13.12 -15.77 -4.51
N ILE A 228 -12.56 -16.82 -3.86
CA ILE A 228 -12.61 -18.19 -4.38
C ILE A 228 -14.05 -18.71 -4.47
N GLN A 229 -14.88 -18.46 -3.46
CA GLN A 229 -16.26 -18.94 -3.43
C GLN A 229 -17.18 -18.20 -4.40
N VAL A 230 -17.09 -16.87 -4.49
CA VAL A 230 -17.91 -16.06 -5.40
C VAL A 230 -17.59 -16.39 -6.85
N PHE A 231 -16.31 -16.56 -7.18
CA PHE A 231 -15.88 -16.97 -8.52
C PHE A 231 -16.53 -18.31 -8.92
N LYS A 232 -16.62 -19.27 -7.98
CA LYS A 232 -17.31 -20.56 -8.21
C LYS A 232 -18.79 -20.38 -8.53
N ARG A 233 -19.51 -19.46 -7.87
CA ARG A 233 -20.96 -19.25 -8.07
C ARG A 233 -21.28 -18.54 -9.38
N LYS A 234 -20.54 -17.50 -9.76
CA LYS A 234 -20.75 -16.80 -11.04
C LYS A 234 -20.62 -17.74 -12.24
N ASP A 235 -19.61 -18.59 -12.23
CA ASP A 235 -19.41 -19.57 -13.30
C ASP A 235 -20.56 -20.58 -13.43
N LEU A 236 -21.19 -20.98 -12.32
CA LEU A 236 -22.35 -21.88 -12.36
C LEU A 236 -23.54 -21.20 -13.04
N LEU A 237 -23.77 -19.92 -12.73
CA LEU A 237 -24.86 -19.13 -13.31
C LEU A 237 -24.61 -18.85 -14.81
N ASP A 238 -23.40 -18.46 -15.19
CA ASP A 238 -23.04 -18.23 -16.59
C ASP A 238 -23.06 -19.52 -17.41
N SER A 239 -22.65 -20.67 -16.85
CA SER A 239 -22.80 -21.96 -17.54
C SER A 239 -24.25 -22.34 -17.74
N SER A 240 -25.14 -22.06 -16.77
CA SER A 240 -26.56 -22.40 -16.91
C SER A 240 -27.29 -21.51 -17.93
N MET A 241 -26.83 -20.27 -18.11
CA MET A 241 -27.35 -19.36 -19.13
C MET A 241 -26.81 -19.63 -20.54
N GLN A 242 -25.75 -20.43 -20.69
CA GLN A 242 -25.27 -20.90 -22.01
C GLN A 242 -25.97 -22.17 -22.50
N PHE A 243 -26.76 -22.84 -21.66
CA PHE A 243 -27.51 -24.06 -21.98
C PHE A 243 -29.01 -23.82 -22.26
N ILE A 244 -29.44 -22.56 -22.40
CA ILE A 244 -30.79 -22.15 -22.84
C ILE A 244 -30.64 -21.43 -24.18
#